data_AF-A0AB36BIR1-F1
#
_entry.id   AF-A0AB36BIR1-F1
#
_cell.length_a   1.000
_cell.length_b   1.000
_cell.length_c   1.000
_cell.angle_alpha   90.00
_cell.angle_beta   90.00
_cell.angle_gamma   90.00
#
_symmetry.space_group_name_H-M   'P 1'
#
loop_
_entity.id
_entity.type
_entity.pdbx_description
1 polymer ?
#
loop_
_entity_poly.entity_id
_entity_poly.type
_entity_poly.pdbx_seq_one_letter_code
_entity_poly.pdbx_strand_id
1 'polypeptide(L)'
;GTSESQRDVRIANLNKAGYYNWEKLMLKAQSEKGTTAQVYKTKKRMQLVEEKYRIHGSMGDQWSDLLGDYNAARTFKLPNPMFFIP
;
A
#
# COMPACT_ATOMS: atom_id res chain seq x y z
N GLY A 1 -3.95 -2.85 6.38
CA GLY A 1 -3.77 -1.50 5.81
C GLY A 1 -4.26 -0.49 6.81
N THR A 2 -3.55 0.63 6.97
CA THR A 2 -3.85 1.71 7.92
C THR A 2 -5.15 2.43 7.56
N SER A 3 -5.93 2.84 8.57
CA SER A 3 -7.20 3.57 8.39
C SER A 3 -6.97 5.04 7.99
N GLU A 4 -7.87 5.61 7.19
CA GLU A 4 -7.90 7.05 6.86
C GLU A 4 -7.98 7.93 8.12
N SER A 5 -8.62 7.47 9.19
CA SER A 5 -8.66 8.20 10.47
C SER A 5 -7.28 8.43 11.10
N GLN A 6 -6.23 7.75 10.64
CA GLN A 6 -4.86 7.89 11.12
C GLN A 6 -3.97 8.74 10.20
N ARG A 7 -4.55 9.41 9.20
CA ARG A 7 -3.82 10.17 8.16
C ARG A 7 -2.83 11.17 8.75
N ASP A 8 -3.26 12.04 9.65
CA ASP A 8 -2.42 13.12 10.16
C ASP A 8 -1.22 12.59 10.96
N VAL A 9 -1.47 11.59 11.81
CA VAL A 9 -0.40 10.91 12.57
C VAL A 9 0.55 10.17 11.63
N ARG A 10 0.05 9.58 10.54
CA ARG A 10 0.89 8.91 9.54
C ARG A 10 1.78 9.90 8.80
N ILE A 11 1.23 11.04 8.38
CA ILE A 11 1.98 12.12 7.70
C ILE A 11 3.05 12.68 8.64
N ALA A 12 2.70 12.97 9.89
CA ALA A 12 3.66 13.48 10.87
C ALA A 12 4.85 12.53 11.07
N ASN A 13 4.60 11.23 11.16
CA ASN A 13 5.67 10.22 11.30
C ASN A 13 6.51 10.06 10.04
N LEU A 14 5.90 10.11 8.85
CA LEU A 14 6.63 10.06 7.57
C LEU A 14 7.56 11.27 7.43
N ASN A 15 7.06 12.47 7.73
CA ASN A 15 7.84 13.70 7.73
C ASN A 15 8.99 13.65 8.74
N LYS A 16 8.74 13.14 9.94
CA LYS A 16 9.79 12.97 10.96
C LYS A 16 10.89 12.00 10.51
N ALA A 17 10.53 10.98 9.72
CA ALA A 17 11.48 10.00 9.18
C ALA A 17 12.18 10.44 7.88
N GLY A 18 11.95 11.67 7.41
CA GLY A 18 12.64 12.21 6.23
C GLY A 18 11.94 11.96 4.89
N TYR A 19 10.70 11.47 4.90
CA TYR A 19 9.90 11.31 3.69
C TYR A 19 9.01 12.54 3.51
N TYR A 20 9.05 13.18 2.33
CA TYR A 20 8.27 14.40 2.07
C TYR A 20 7.60 14.43 0.68
N ASN A 21 8.20 13.77 -0.31
CA ASN A 21 7.87 13.95 -1.73
C ASN A 21 7.13 12.76 -2.34
N TRP A 22 6.11 12.22 -1.64
CA TRP A 22 5.24 11.21 -2.23
C TRP A 22 4.15 11.85 -3.07
N GLU A 23 3.82 11.23 -4.20
CA GLU A 23 2.71 11.67 -5.07
C GLU A 23 1.33 11.41 -4.41
N LYS A 24 1.13 10.21 -3.84
CA LYS A 24 -0.14 9.80 -3.23
C LYS A 24 0.08 9.04 -1.92
N LEU A 25 -0.72 9.37 -0.90
CA LEU A 25 -0.87 8.59 0.33
C LEU A 25 -2.27 7.97 0.37
N MET A 26 -2.37 6.68 0.03
CA MET A 26 -3.62 5.92 -0.02
C MET A 26 -3.83 5.10 1.26
N LEU A 27 -4.81 5.47 2.09
CA LEU A 27 -5.17 4.75 3.31
C LEU A 27 -6.57 4.12 3.16
N LYS A 28 -6.91 3.16 4.03
CA LYS A 28 -8.20 2.46 3.99
C LYS A 28 -9.33 3.40 4.41
N ALA A 29 -10.25 3.70 3.51
CA ALA A 29 -11.46 4.43 3.84
C ALA A 29 -12.39 3.59 4.74
N GLN A 30 -13.31 4.24 5.44
CA GLN A 30 -14.29 3.55 6.29
C GLN A 30 -15.16 2.57 5.50
N SER A 31 -15.50 2.89 4.24
CA SER A 31 -16.25 2.00 3.34
C SER A 31 -15.46 0.77 2.88
N GLU A 32 -14.14 0.78 3.04
CA GLU A 32 -13.25 -0.33 2.68
C GLU A 32 -12.91 -1.20 3.90
N LYS A 33 -13.54 -0.93 5.05
CA LYS A 33 -13.41 -1.75 6.27
C LYS A 33 -13.91 -3.18 5.98
N GLY A 34 -13.19 -4.17 6.48
CA GLY A 34 -13.50 -5.60 6.25
C GLY A 34 -12.87 -6.21 5.00
N THR A 35 -12.35 -5.39 4.08
CA THR A 35 -11.55 -5.92 2.95
C THR A 35 -10.24 -6.55 3.45
N THR A 36 -9.82 -7.67 2.84
CA THR A 36 -8.48 -8.24 3.09
C THR A 36 -7.39 -7.26 2.66
N ALA A 37 -6.15 -7.48 3.12
CA ALA A 37 -5.03 -6.64 2.71
C ALA A 37 -4.78 -6.74 1.19
N GLN A 38 -4.80 -7.96 0.66
CA GLN A 38 -4.59 -8.23 -0.76
C GLN A 38 -5.65 -7.56 -1.64
N VAL A 39 -6.95 -7.78 -1.35
CA VAL A 39 -8.05 -7.20 -2.16
C VAL A 39 -7.99 -5.68 -2.18
N TYR A 40 -7.77 -5.06 -1.01
CA TYR A 40 -7.63 -3.61 -0.92
C TYR A 40 -6.45 -3.10 -1.77
N LYS A 41 -5.26 -3.72 -1.65
CA LYS A 41 -4.06 -3.28 -2.37
C LYS A 41 -4.18 -3.49 -3.87
N THR A 42 -4.75 -4.61 -4.32
CA THR A 42 -5.07 -4.85 -5.73
C THR A 42 -5.98 -3.75 -6.28
N LYS A 43 -7.04 -3.37 -5.55
CA LYS A 43 -7.93 -2.27 -5.97
C LYS A 43 -7.21 -0.93 -6.07
N LYS A 44 -6.30 -0.60 -5.15
CA LYS A 44 -5.51 0.63 -5.24
C LYS A 44 -4.52 0.61 -6.42
N ARG A 45 -3.92 -0.54 -6.74
CA ARG A 45 -3.07 -0.68 -7.94
C ARG A 45 -3.90 -0.52 -9.22
N MET A 46 -5.09 -1.11 -9.27
CA MET A 46 -6.03 -0.91 -10.37
C MET A 46 -6.35 0.57 -10.59
N GLN A 47 -6.70 1.31 -9.51
CA GLN A 47 -6.96 2.76 -9.59
C GLN A 47 -5.79 3.53 -10.19
N LEU A 48 -4.55 3.23 -9.78
CA LEU A 48 -3.36 3.86 -10.37
C LEU A 48 -3.23 3.56 -11.87
N VAL A 49 -3.47 2.32 -12.30
CA VAL A 49 -3.40 1.94 -13.72
C VAL A 49 -4.51 2.61 -14.54
N GLU A 50 -5.72 2.72 -13.99
CA GLU A 50 -6.85 3.44 -14.61
C GLU A 50 -6.54 4.93 -14.79
N GLU A 51 -5.87 5.53 -13.80
CA GLU A 51 -5.31 6.89 -13.85
C GLU A 51 -4.07 7.02 -14.75
N LYS A 52 -3.74 6.00 -15.54
CA LYS A 52 -2.65 5.95 -16.52
C LYS A 52 -1.23 5.89 -15.94
N TYR A 53 -1.08 5.58 -14.64
CA TYR A 53 0.24 5.27 -14.09
C TYR A 53 0.71 3.88 -14.54
N ARG A 54 2.02 3.77 -14.79
CA ARG A 54 2.70 2.47 -14.96
C ARG A 54 3.45 2.12 -13.68
N ILE A 55 3.12 0.99 -13.06
CA ILE A 55 3.77 0.53 -11.84
C ILE A 55 5.04 -0.26 -12.20
N HIS A 56 6.20 0.35 -12.06
CA HIS A 56 7.48 -0.31 -12.35
C HIS A 56 7.97 -1.21 -11.22
N GLY A 57 7.78 -0.79 -9.97
CA GLY A 57 8.25 -1.49 -8.78
C GLY A 57 7.18 -1.52 -7.68
N SER A 58 7.14 -2.61 -6.92
CA SER A 58 6.37 -2.71 -5.68
C SER A 58 7.23 -3.32 -4.58
N MET A 59 7.14 -2.78 -3.37
CA MET A 59 7.90 -3.24 -2.21
C MET A 59 6.96 -3.39 -1.02
N GLY A 60 7.12 -4.47 -0.28
CA GLY A 60 6.29 -4.79 0.88
C GLY A 60 6.87 -5.92 1.70
N ASP A 61 6.47 -6.00 2.96
CA ASP A 61 6.94 -7.00 3.90
C ASP A 61 6.01 -8.21 3.98
N GLN A 62 4.86 -8.20 3.30
CA GLN A 62 3.92 -9.32 3.23
C GLN A 62 3.63 -9.72 1.78
N TRP A 63 3.32 -11.00 1.54
CA TRP A 63 2.92 -11.45 0.20
C TRP A 63 1.60 -10.80 -0.26
N SER A 64 0.69 -10.51 0.67
CA SER A 64 -0.53 -9.75 0.39
C SER A 64 -0.29 -8.33 -0.13
N ASP A 65 0.93 -7.80 -0.03
CA ASP A 65 1.33 -6.51 -0.61
C ASP A 65 1.68 -6.61 -2.09
N LEU A 66 2.18 -7.77 -2.51
CA LEU A 66 2.88 -8.00 -3.77
C LEU A 66 2.08 -8.85 -4.75
N LEU A 67 1.13 -9.64 -4.25
CA LEU A 67 0.30 -10.54 -5.04
C LEU A 67 -1.06 -9.91 -5.41
N GLY A 68 -1.73 -10.50 -6.38
CA GLY A 68 -3.01 -10.05 -6.95
C GLY A 68 -2.84 -9.56 -8.39
N ASP A 69 -3.86 -8.89 -8.92
CA ASP A 69 -3.78 -8.29 -10.26
C ASP A 69 -3.08 -6.92 -10.23
N TYR A 70 -2.82 -6.38 -11.42
CA TYR A 70 -2.15 -5.08 -11.62
C TYR A 70 -0.78 -5.03 -10.95
N ASN A 71 0.00 -6.10 -11.11
CA ASN A 71 1.32 -6.21 -10.50
C ASN A 71 2.32 -5.23 -11.11
N ALA A 72 3.28 -4.85 -10.28
CA ALA A 72 4.45 -4.12 -10.75
C ALA A 72 5.31 -4.99 -11.65
N ALA A 73 6.09 -4.38 -12.55
CA ALA A 73 7.04 -5.09 -13.39
C ALA A 73 8.10 -5.87 -12.57
N ARG A 74 8.44 -5.37 -11.37
CA ARG A 74 9.27 -6.09 -10.39
C ARG A 74 8.73 -5.89 -8.97
N THR A 75 8.77 -6.95 -8.18
CA THR A 75 8.37 -6.93 -6.77
C THR A 75 9.56 -7.24 -5.85
N PHE A 76 9.57 -6.65 -4.66
CA PHE A 76 10.63 -6.80 -3.66
C PHE A 76 10.01 -7.12 -2.29
N LYS A 77 10.28 -8.33 -1.78
CA LYS A 77 9.78 -8.80 -0.49
C LYS A 77 10.78 -8.47 0.61
N LEU A 78 10.38 -7.64 1.56
CA LEU A 78 11.17 -7.35 2.76
C LEU A 78 10.97 -8.46 3.81
N PRO A 79 12.01 -8.83 4.58
CA PRO A 79 11.87 -9.77 5.67
C PRO A 79 11.11 -9.13 6.84
N ASN A 80 10.12 -9.85 7.37
CA ASN A 80 9.43 -9.49 8.61
C ASN A 80 9.06 -10.77 9.38
N PRO A 81 9.83 -11.17 10.40
CA PRO A 81 9.58 -12.40 11.16
C PRO A 81 8.50 -12.25 12.23
N MET A 82 7.99 -11.03 12.48
CA MET A 82 7.14 -10.77 13.64
C MET A 82 5.70 -11.28 13.47
N PHE A 83 5.17 -11.28 12.25
CA PHE A 83 3.81 -11.73 11.97
C PHE A 83 3.60 -12.03 10.48
N PHE A 84 2.52 -12.74 10.16
CA PHE A 84 2.10 -13.05 8.80
C PHE A 84 0.66 -12.55 8.57
N ILE A 85 0.43 -11.94 7.40
CA ILE A 85 -0.92 -11.60 6.93
C ILE A 85 -1.28 -12.57 5.81
N PRO A 86 -2.27 -13.47 6.01
CA PRO A 86 -2.81 -14.34 4.97
C PRO A 86 -3.34 -13.56 3.76
#